data_AF-A0A932C2L3-F1
#
_entry.id   AF-A0A932C2L3-F1
#
_cell.length_a   1.000
_cell.length_b   1.000
_cell.length_c   1.000
_cell.angle_alpha   90.00
_cell.angle_beta   90.00
_cell.angle_gamma   90.00
#
_symmetry.space_group_name_H-M   'P 1'
#
loop_
_entity.id
_entity.type
_entity.pdbx_description
1 polymer ?
#
loop_
_entity_poly.entity_id
_entity_poly.type
_entity_poly.pdbx_seq_one_letter_code
_entity_poly.pdbx_strand_id
1 'polypeptide(L)'
;MSVVLVCPKCGDTATVERLPVEACPRCGTPYPTQARLAAESALKLRLAAKPGLIVLGQMLSAMFGGILLGLVALAAAGTGDLTLFGEQVTGREFLVRAGPLLGGVGLVLGAIAYGLSRDARWTRPLMLVMWSLPIVEGATRLATGTLEHPWNIAAFIVSLAAMPLAAVYLYRRDNVVSYYDARTPGREPTG
;
A
#
# COMPACT_ATOMS: atom_id res chain seq x y z
N MET A 1 -10.80 3.43 21.14
CA MET A 1 -11.90 3.22 20.17
C MET A 1 -12.70 2.02 20.64
N SER A 2 -14.03 2.13 20.71
CA SER A 2 -14.91 1.13 21.30
C SER A 2 -15.93 0.58 20.29
N VAL A 3 -16.46 -0.61 20.57
CA VAL A 3 -17.67 -1.16 19.94
C VAL A 3 -18.77 -1.17 20.99
N VAL A 4 -19.96 -0.71 20.63
CA VAL A 4 -21.12 -0.71 21.53
C VAL A 4 -21.91 -2.00 21.31
N LEU A 5 -22.14 -2.74 22.38
CA LEU A 5 -22.99 -3.93 22.39
C LEU A 5 -24.19 -3.70 23.29
N VAL A 6 -25.36 -4.15 22.84
CA VAL A 6 -26.57 -4.17 23.67
C VAL A 6 -26.69 -5.56 24.28
N CYS A 7 -26.79 -5.63 25.61
CA CYS A 7 -27.01 -6.91 26.27
C CYS A 7 -28.44 -7.40 26.02
N PRO A 8 -28.65 -8.61 25.48
CA PRO A 8 -29.99 -9.13 25.22
C PRO A 8 -30.79 -9.41 26.50
N LYS A 9 -30.13 -9.51 27.66
CA LYS A 9 -30.78 -9.84 28.94
C LYS A 9 -31.17 -8.61 29.75
N CYS A 10 -30.27 -7.64 29.90
CA CYS A 10 -30.52 -6.43 30.71
C CYS A 10 -30.81 -5.18 29.87
N GLY A 11 -30.72 -5.25 28.54
CA GLY A 11 -30.93 -4.11 27.64
C GLY A 11 -29.84 -3.04 27.71
N ASP A 12 -28.80 -3.25 28.52
CA ASP A 12 -27.77 -2.26 28.77
C ASP A 12 -26.75 -2.18 27.63
N THR A 13 -26.27 -0.97 27.34
CA THR A 13 -25.23 -0.74 26.33
C THR A 13 -23.85 -0.79 26.98
N ALA A 14 -23.02 -1.74 26.58
CA ALA A 14 -21.63 -1.83 27.01
C ALA A 14 -20.68 -1.40 25.89
N THR A 15 -19.78 -0.47 26.20
CA THR A 15 -18.63 -0.14 25.35
C THR A 15 -17.51 -1.14 25.60
N VAL A 16 -17.16 -1.92 24.59
CA VAL A 16 -16.07 -2.90 24.64
C VAL A 16 -14.86 -2.35 23.90
N GLU A 17 -13.72 -2.32 24.60
CA GLU A 17 -12.47 -1.74 24.10
C GLU A 17 -11.33 -2.76 23.97
N ARG A 18 -11.48 -3.96 24.55
CA ARG A 18 -10.46 -5.01 24.56
C ARG A 18 -11.06 -6.36 24.20
N LEU A 19 -10.24 -7.20 23.58
CA LEU A 19 -10.52 -8.62 23.34
C LEU A 19 -10.04 -9.45 24.55
N PRO A 20 -10.64 -10.62 24.84
CA PRO A 20 -11.86 -11.18 24.23
C PRO A 20 -13.16 -10.53 24.75
N VAL A 21 -14.24 -10.61 23.96
CA VAL A 21 -15.56 -10.10 24.38
C VAL A 21 -16.34 -11.25 25.02
N GLU A 22 -16.28 -11.39 26.34
CA GLU A 22 -16.84 -12.56 27.02
C GLU A 22 -18.25 -12.33 27.60
N ALA A 23 -18.42 -11.29 28.42
CA ALA A 23 -19.66 -11.07 29.17
C ALA A 23 -20.03 -9.60 29.29
N CYS A 24 -21.32 -9.35 29.56
CA CYS A 24 -21.82 -8.02 29.88
C CYS A 24 -21.24 -7.54 31.23
N PRO A 25 -20.65 -6.33 31.31
CA PRO A 25 -20.04 -5.83 32.55
C PRO A 25 -21.05 -5.58 33.67
N ARG A 26 -22.35 -5.41 33.33
CA ARG A 26 -23.40 -5.08 34.32
C ARG A 26 -24.10 -6.30 34.89
N CYS A 27 -24.41 -7.30 34.05
CA CYS A 27 -25.19 -8.48 34.46
C CYS A 27 -24.42 -9.80 34.39
N GLY A 28 -23.14 -9.77 33.99
CA GLY A 28 -22.27 -10.95 33.89
C GLY A 28 -22.71 -12.00 32.87
N THR A 29 -23.76 -11.72 32.09
CA THR A 29 -24.31 -12.70 31.15
C THR A 29 -23.42 -12.78 29.91
N PRO A 30 -23.02 -13.98 29.46
CA PRO A 30 -22.22 -14.13 28.26
C PRO A 30 -22.99 -13.65 27.03
N TYR A 31 -22.30 -12.95 26.12
CA TYR A 31 -22.93 -12.52 24.87
C TYR A 31 -23.21 -13.73 23.96
N PRO A 32 -24.29 -13.69 23.15
CA PRO A 32 -24.54 -14.71 22.15
C PRO A 32 -23.35 -14.85 21.20
N THR A 33 -23.02 -16.07 20.78
CA THR A 33 -21.85 -16.37 19.94
C THR A 33 -21.79 -15.52 18.67
N GLN A 34 -22.93 -15.28 18.01
CA GLN A 34 -23.01 -14.42 16.83
C GLN A 34 -22.67 -12.95 17.14
N ALA A 35 -23.18 -12.42 18.27
CA ALA A 35 -22.89 -11.06 18.69
C ALA A 35 -21.42 -10.88 19.10
N ARG A 36 -20.82 -11.91 19.73
CA ARG A 36 -19.39 -11.94 20.06
C ARG A 36 -18.52 -11.90 18.80
N LEU A 37 -18.77 -12.80 17.85
CA LEU A 37 -18.00 -12.86 16.59
C LEU A 37 -18.13 -11.56 15.79
N ALA A 38 -19.32 -10.96 15.74
CA ALA A 38 -19.55 -9.67 15.09
C ALA A 38 -18.80 -8.53 15.80
N ALA A 39 -18.83 -8.49 17.13
CA ALA A 39 -18.11 -7.48 17.91
C ALA A 39 -16.58 -7.61 17.80
N GLU A 40 -16.08 -8.84 17.87
CA GLU A 40 -14.65 -9.14 17.79
C GLU A 40 -14.09 -8.83 16.41
N SER A 41 -14.81 -9.15 15.34
CA SER A 41 -14.42 -8.78 13.97
C SER A 41 -14.42 -7.26 13.76
N ALA A 42 -15.44 -6.56 14.24
CA ALA A 42 -15.50 -5.10 14.20
C ALA A 42 -14.37 -4.45 15.02
N LEU A 43 -14.07 -4.99 16.20
CA LEU A 43 -13.01 -4.49 17.07
C LEU A 43 -11.62 -4.78 16.49
N LYS A 44 -11.39 -5.96 15.88
CA LYS A 44 -10.14 -6.29 15.16
C LYS A 44 -9.87 -5.30 14.02
N LEU A 45 -10.88 -4.96 13.22
CA LEU A 45 -10.75 -3.97 12.15
C LEU A 45 -10.42 -2.56 12.69
N ARG A 46 -11.01 -2.18 13.83
CA ARG A 46 -10.77 -0.88 14.47
C ARG A 46 -9.42 -0.79 15.17
N LEU A 47 -8.96 -1.86 15.79
CA LEU A 47 -7.65 -1.95 16.45
C LEU A 47 -6.51 -1.99 15.42
N ALA A 48 -6.74 -2.62 14.27
CA ALA A 48 -5.78 -2.72 13.19
C ALA A 48 -5.84 -1.48 12.26
N ALA A 49 -5.56 -0.31 12.83
CA ALA A 49 -5.48 0.95 12.11
C ALA A 49 -4.39 0.90 11.01
N LYS A 50 -4.62 1.61 9.90
CA LYS A 50 -3.64 1.68 8.81
C LYS A 50 -2.34 2.31 9.32
N PRO A 51 -1.19 1.61 9.25
CA PRO A 51 0.08 2.14 9.73
C PRO A 51 0.46 3.44 9.00
N GLY A 52 1.04 4.41 9.72
CA GLY A 52 1.37 5.73 9.16
C GLY A 52 2.24 5.67 7.90
N LEU A 53 3.23 4.76 7.84
CA LEU A 53 4.08 4.61 6.66
C LEU A 53 3.30 4.08 5.43
N ILE A 54 2.26 3.27 5.64
CA ILE A 54 1.37 2.82 4.56
C ILE A 54 0.50 3.98 4.07
N VAL A 55 0.02 4.84 4.97
CA VAL A 55 -0.70 6.07 4.60
C VAL A 55 0.20 6.99 3.78
N LEU A 56 1.43 7.22 4.24
CA LEU A 56 2.42 8.03 3.52
C LEU A 56 2.72 7.43 2.15
N GLY A 57 2.96 6.12 2.08
CA GLY A 57 3.17 5.39 0.82
C GLY A 57 1.99 5.51 -0.14
N GLN A 58 0.75 5.47 0.36
CA GLN A 58 -0.46 5.69 -0.44
C GLN A 58 -0.50 7.11 -1.02
N MET A 59 -0.21 8.14 -0.22
CA MET A 59 -0.21 9.54 -0.67
C MET A 59 0.87 9.79 -1.72
N LEU A 60 2.10 9.33 -1.46
CA LEU A 60 3.21 9.48 -2.39
C LEU A 60 2.92 8.73 -3.70
N SER A 61 2.41 7.51 -3.63
CA SER A 61 2.06 6.73 -4.82
C SER A 61 0.94 7.39 -5.63
N ALA A 62 -0.07 7.96 -4.97
CA ALA A 62 -1.15 8.68 -5.64
C ALA A 62 -0.62 9.94 -6.34
N MET A 63 0.21 10.72 -5.65
CA MET A 63 0.80 11.95 -6.17
C MET A 63 1.71 11.68 -7.37
N PHE A 64 2.72 10.83 -7.20
CA PHE A 64 3.66 10.52 -8.28
C PHE A 64 3.00 9.75 -9.42
N GLY A 65 2.13 8.78 -9.12
CA GLY A 65 1.35 8.08 -10.15
C GLY A 65 0.49 9.04 -10.97
N GLY A 66 -0.21 9.96 -10.31
CA GLY A 66 -1.01 10.99 -10.96
C GLY A 66 -0.17 11.94 -11.83
N ILE A 67 0.97 12.40 -11.34
CA ILE A 67 1.89 13.26 -12.11
C ILE A 67 2.39 12.52 -13.36
N LEU A 68 2.90 11.29 -13.22
CA LEU A 68 3.46 10.54 -14.34
C LEU A 68 2.41 10.21 -15.41
N LEU A 69 1.22 9.75 -15.00
CA LEU A 69 0.13 9.49 -15.92
C LEU A 69 -0.43 10.78 -16.55
N GLY A 70 -0.45 11.87 -15.79
CA GLY A 70 -0.81 13.20 -16.29
C GLY A 70 0.14 13.68 -17.39
N LEU A 71 1.45 13.53 -17.21
CA LEU A 71 2.45 13.86 -18.24
C LEU A 71 2.24 13.04 -19.51
N VAL A 72 1.98 11.74 -19.39
CA VAL A 72 1.66 10.87 -20.53
C VAL A 72 0.37 11.32 -21.24
N ALA A 73 -0.67 11.69 -20.49
CA ALA A 73 -1.92 12.19 -21.05
C ALA A 73 -1.74 13.54 -21.76
N LEU A 74 -0.99 14.48 -21.19
CA LEU A 74 -0.67 15.77 -21.81
C LEU A 74 0.14 15.59 -23.09
N ALA A 75 1.13 14.69 -23.08
CA ALA A 75 1.90 14.36 -24.28
C ALA A 75 1.03 13.74 -25.38
N ALA A 76 0.06 12.89 -25.01
CA ALA A 76 -0.90 12.33 -25.95
C ALA A 76 -1.86 13.38 -26.52
N ALA A 77 -2.23 14.39 -25.73
CA ALA A 77 -3.03 15.52 -26.19
C ALA A 77 -2.23 16.52 -27.06
N GLY A 78 -0.90 16.36 -27.15
CA GLY A 78 -0.03 17.30 -27.86
C GLY A 78 0.05 18.68 -27.20
N THR A 79 -0.22 18.77 -25.90
CA THR A 79 -0.27 20.03 -25.17
C THR A 79 1.01 20.29 -24.38
N GLY A 80 1.57 21.49 -24.55
CA GLY A 80 2.73 21.99 -23.80
C GLY A 80 4.08 21.70 -24.48
N ASP A 81 5.08 22.51 -24.11
CA ASP A 81 6.45 22.32 -24.56
C ASP A 81 7.10 21.18 -23.77
N LEU A 82 7.32 20.04 -24.43
CA LEU A 82 7.94 18.88 -23.81
C LEU A 82 9.45 18.91 -24.08
N THR A 83 10.24 18.72 -23.03
CA THR A 83 11.69 18.58 -23.15
C THR A 83 12.14 17.22 -22.62
N LEU A 84 13.00 16.55 -23.37
CA LEU A 84 13.67 15.31 -22.98
C LEU A 84 15.18 15.50 -23.13
N PHE A 85 15.93 15.28 -22.04
CA PHE A 85 17.40 15.43 -22.02
C PHE A 85 17.92 16.78 -22.54
N GLY A 86 17.14 17.86 -22.35
CA GLY A 86 17.49 19.21 -22.81
C GLY A 86 17.06 19.54 -24.25
N GLU A 87 16.49 18.58 -24.98
CA GLU A 87 15.95 18.78 -26.33
C GLU A 87 14.43 18.95 -26.29
N GLN A 88 13.89 19.91 -27.05
CA GLN A 88 12.44 19.98 -27.28
C GLN A 88 12.00 18.80 -28.16
N VAL A 89 10.94 18.12 -27.74
CA VAL A 89 10.39 16.95 -28.42
C VAL A 89 8.90 17.12 -28.67
N THR A 90 8.41 16.51 -29.74
CA THR A 90 6.97 16.43 -30.00
C THR A 90 6.29 15.47 -29.01
N GLY A 91 4.97 15.63 -28.78
CA GLY A 91 4.20 14.70 -27.95
C GLY A 91 4.32 13.24 -28.38
N ARG A 92 4.36 12.99 -29.71
CA ARG A 92 4.57 11.64 -30.25
C ARG A 92 5.96 11.09 -29.92
N GLU A 93 7.01 11.87 -30.10
CA GLU A 93 8.38 11.45 -29.75
C GLU A 93 8.53 11.21 -28.25
N PHE A 94 7.91 12.06 -27.43
CA PHE A 94 7.86 11.88 -25.99
C PHE A 94 7.19 10.55 -25.61
N LEU A 95 6.03 10.25 -26.20
CA LEU A 95 5.30 9.02 -25.94
C LEU A 95 6.06 7.77 -26.37
N VAL A 96 6.84 7.84 -27.45
CA VAL A 96 7.66 6.70 -27.91
C VAL A 96 8.88 6.50 -27.03
N ARG A 97 9.56 7.58 -26.63
CA ARG A 97 10.84 7.51 -25.89
C ARG A 97 10.65 7.34 -24.38
N ALA A 98 9.78 8.15 -23.77
CA ALA A 98 9.58 8.21 -22.33
C ALA A 98 8.24 7.60 -21.88
N GLY A 99 7.24 7.58 -22.75
CA GLY A 99 5.89 7.09 -22.45
C GLY A 99 5.84 5.69 -21.83
N PRO A 100 6.57 4.66 -22.31
CA PRO A 100 6.51 3.33 -21.72
C PRO A 100 6.99 3.29 -20.27
N LEU A 101 8.08 4.00 -19.96
CA LEU A 101 8.64 4.06 -18.61
C LEU A 101 7.73 4.86 -17.68
N LEU A 102 7.37 6.09 -18.06
CA LEU A 102 6.54 6.98 -17.23
C LEU A 102 5.14 6.40 -17.05
N GLY A 103 4.54 5.86 -18.11
CA GLY A 103 3.25 5.20 -18.08
C GLY A 103 3.27 3.92 -17.26
N GLY A 104 4.28 3.06 -17.44
CA GLY A 104 4.44 1.83 -16.68
C GLY A 104 4.59 2.07 -15.17
N VAL A 105 5.52 2.95 -14.79
CA VAL A 105 5.72 3.33 -13.37
C VAL A 105 4.49 4.04 -12.82
N GLY A 106 3.88 4.95 -13.60
CA GLY A 106 2.67 5.65 -13.22
C GLY A 106 1.49 4.71 -12.95
N LEU A 107 1.31 3.68 -13.78
CA LEU A 107 0.30 2.64 -13.60
C LEU A 107 0.55 1.80 -12.34
N VAL A 108 1.80 1.41 -12.07
CA VAL A 108 2.16 0.66 -10.85
C VAL A 108 1.88 1.49 -9.61
N LEU A 109 2.29 2.77 -9.59
CA LEU A 109 2.03 3.67 -8.46
C LEU A 109 0.52 3.94 -8.28
N GLY A 110 -0.21 4.16 -9.38
CA GLY A 110 -1.66 4.29 -9.37
C GLY A 110 -2.36 3.04 -8.83
N ALA A 111 -1.90 1.85 -9.24
CA ALA A 111 -2.40 0.59 -8.72
C ALA A 111 -2.08 0.40 -7.23
N ILE A 112 -0.89 0.78 -6.76
CA ILE A 112 -0.57 0.77 -5.32
C ILE A 112 -1.49 1.71 -4.56
N ALA A 113 -1.67 2.95 -5.02
CA ALA A 113 -2.54 3.93 -4.38
C ALA A 113 -4.00 3.45 -4.33
N TYR A 114 -4.51 2.94 -5.45
CA TYR A 114 -5.85 2.37 -5.54
C TYR A 114 -6.02 1.17 -4.60
N GLY A 115 -5.10 0.21 -4.67
CA GLY A 115 -5.13 -0.96 -3.81
C GLY A 115 -5.08 -0.60 -2.34
N LEU A 116 -4.23 0.37 -1.95
CA LEU A 116 -4.13 0.83 -0.58
C LEU A 116 -5.40 1.55 -0.14
N SER A 117 -6.05 2.34 -1.00
CA SER A 117 -7.35 2.96 -0.67
C SER A 117 -8.48 1.95 -0.48
N ARG A 118 -8.37 0.76 -1.10
CA ARG A 118 -9.28 -0.38 -0.93
C ARG A 118 -8.82 -1.38 0.11
N ASP A 119 -7.75 -1.07 0.85
CA ASP A 119 -7.04 -1.93 1.78
C ASP A 119 -6.76 -3.35 1.22
N ALA A 120 -6.46 -3.42 -0.07
CA ALA A 120 -6.29 -4.66 -0.80
C ALA A 120 -4.92 -5.30 -0.52
N ARG A 121 -4.90 -6.63 -0.35
CA ARG A 121 -3.68 -7.37 0.05
C ARG A 121 -2.62 -7.48 -1.01
N TRP A 122 -3.04 -7.48 -2.27
CA TRP A 122 -2.13 -7.57 -3.42
C TRP A 122 -1.22 -6.34 -3.52
N THR A 123 -1.47 -5.29 -2.74
CA THR A 123 -0.56 -4.16 -2.60
C THR A 123 0.79 -4.54 -1.98
N ARG A 124 0.85 -5.55 -1.10
CA ARG A 124 2.11 -5.99 -0.46
C ARG A 124 3.16 -6.42 -1.51
N PRO A 125 2.88 -7.43 -2.36
CA PRO A 125 3.84 -7.80 -3.40
C PRO A 125 4.02 -6.69 -4.44
N LEU A 126 2.99 -5.89 -4.74
CA LEU A 126 3.11 -4.80 -5.71
C LEU A 126 4.08 -3.69 -5.25
N MET A 127 4.06 -3.34 -3.97
CA MET A 127 5.05 -2.42 -3.38
C MET A 127 6.47 -2.98 -3.48
N LEU A 128 6.66 -4.29 -3.36
CA LEU A 128 7.98 -4.91 -3.56
C LEU A 128 8.42 -4.89 -5.04
N VAL A 129 7.48 -5.09 -5.97
CA VAL A 129 7.76 -4.98 -7.41
C VAL A 129 8.30 -3.59 -7.75
N MET A 130 7.72 -2.52 -7.18
CA MET A 130 8.22 -1.16 -7.37
C MET A 130 9.72 -1.03 -7.02
N TRP A 131 10.14 -1.59 -5.88
CA TRP A 131 11.55 -1.57 -5.45
C TRP A 131 12.45 -2.46 -6.30
N SER A 132 11.90 -3.45 -7.01
CA SER A 132 12.68 -4.32 -7.89
C SER A 132 13.02 -3.67 -9.24
N LEU A 133 12.28 -2.65 -9.68
CA LEU A 133 12.49 -2.03 -10.99
C LEU A 133 13.91 -1.44 -11.14
N PRO A 134 14.44 -0.62 -10.20
CA PRO A 134 15.79 -0.10 -10.32
C PRO A 134 16.87 -1.17 -10.12
N ILE A 135 16.53 -2.28 -9.44
CA ILE A 135 17.43 -3.43 -9.30
C ILE A 135 17.62 -4.11 -10.66
N VAL A 136 16.51 -4.43 -11.33
CA VAL A 136 16.55 -5.07 -12.66
C VAL A 136 17.25 -4.15 -13.66
N GLU A 137 16.88 -2.87 -13.71
CA GLU A 137 17.52 -1.91 -14.61
C GLU A 137 19.02 -1.75 -14.31
N GLY A 138 19.38 -1.55 -13.04
CA GLY A 138 20.78 -1.40 -12.64
C GLY A 138 21.61 -2.65 -12.93
N ALA A 139 21.05 -3.85 -12.72
CA ALA A 139 21.70 -5.12 -13.07
C ALA A 139 21.90 -5.27 -14.59
N THR A 140 20.90 -4.91 -15.41
CA THR A 140 21.04 -4.93 -16.87
C THR A 140 22.11 -3.95 -17.34
N ARG A 141 22.15 -2.72 -16.77
CA ARG A 141 23.17 -1.72 -17.10
C ARG A 141 24.57 -2.16 -16.65
N LEU A 142 24.68 -2.77 -15.48
CA LEU A 142 25.93 -3.33 -14.98
C LEU A 142 26.45 -4.45 -15.90
N ALA A 143 25.58 -5.37 -16.29
CA ALA A 143 25.93 -6.48 -17.19
C ALA A 143 26.33 -6.02 -18.61
N THR A 144 25.81 -4.89 -19.07
CA THR A 144 26.13 -4.30 -20.38
C THR A 144 27.26 -3.26 -20.32
N GLY A 145 27.82 -2.98 -19.15
CA GLY A 145 28.87 -1.98 -18.97
C GLY A 145 28.41 -0.53 -19.15
N THR A 146 27.10 -0.25 -19.06
CA THR A 146 26.49 1.08 -19.28
C THR A 146 26.05 1.77 -17.99
N LEU A 147 26.46 1.24 -16.82
CA LEU A 147 26.15 1.81 -15.52
C LEU A 147 27.17 2.90 -15.14
N GLU A 148 27.05 4.08 -15.75
CA GLU A 148 27.99 5.18 -15.54
C GLU A 148 27.38 6.36 -14.79
N HIS A 149 26.09 6.63 -15.00
CA HIS A 149 25.44 7.81 -14.45
C HIS A 149 25.26 7.67 -12.93
N PRO A 150 25.75 8.63 -12.10
CA PRO A 150 25.70 8.53 -10.64
C PRO A 150 24.30 8.28 -10.06
N TRP A 151 23.28 8.88 -10.68
CA TRP A 151 21.89 8.66 -10.32
C TRP A 151 21.45 7.20 -10.46
N ASN A 152 21.85 6.51 -11.54
CA ASN A 152 21.48 5.11 -11.78
C ASN A 152 22.19 4.20 -10.79
N ILE A 153 23.44 4.49 -10.46
CA ILE A 153 24.22 3.77 -9.44
C ILE A 153 23.54 3.95 -8.06
N ALA A 154 23.20 5.18 -7.70
CA ALA A 154 22.52 5.47 -6.43
C ALA A 154 21.16 4.78 -6.35
N ALA A 155 20.34 4.86 -7.39
CA ALA A 155 19.04 4.20 -7.46
C ALA A 155 19.17 2.67 -7.32
N PHE A 156 20.17 2.07 -7.97
CA PHE A 156 20.46 0.64 -7.86
C PHE A 156 20.84 0.23 -6.43
N ILE A 157 21.81 0.90 -5.82
CA ILE A 157 22.29 0.60 -4.46
C ILE A 157 21.19 0.84 -3.42
N VAL A 158 20.49 1.97 -3.49
CA VAL A 158 19.40 2.29 -2.57
C VAL A 158 18.29 1.25 -2.68
N SER A 159 17.95 0.81 -3.89
CA SER A 159 16.91 -0.20 -4.09
C SER A 159 17.30 -1.57 -3.55
N LEU A 160 18.57 -1.97 -3.69
CA LEU A 160 19.10 -3.20 -3.08
C LEU A 160 18.97 -3.21 -1.55
N ALA A 161 19.13 -2.06 -0.90
CA ALA A 161 18.94 -1.92 0.54
C ALA A 161 17.45 -1.77 0.93
N ALA A 162 16.68 -1.00 0.16
CA ALA A 162 15.29 -0.71 0.44
C ALA A 162 14.37 -1.92 0.24
N MET A 163 14.64 -2.78 -0.75
CA MET A 163 13.82 -3.96 -1.04
C MET A 163 13.72 -4.93 0.16
N PRO A 164 14.82 -5.41 0.78
CA PRO A 164 14.72 -6.30 1.95
C PRO A 164 14.13 -5.59 3.16
N LEU A 165 14.43 -4.29 3.35
CA LEU A 165 13.84 -3.51 4.44
C LEU A 165 12.32 -3.37 4.27
N ALA A 166 11.85 -3.10 3.05
CA ALA A 166 10.44 -3.06 2.70
C ALA A 166 9.79 -4.44 2.90
N ALA A 167 10.46 -5.53 2.53
CA ALA A 167 9.96 -6.89 2.76
C ALA A 167 9.81 -7.19 4.25
N VAL A 168 10.82 -6.86 5.07
CA VAL A 168 10.74 -7.01 6.53
C VAL A 168 9.62 -6.16 7.11
N TYR A 169 9.51 -4.90 6.71
CA TYR A 169 8.43 -4.01 7.18
C TYR A 169 7.05 -4.55 6.80
N LEU A 170 6.85 -4.94 5.54
CA LEU A 170 5.56 -5.39 5.04
C LEU A 170 5.14 -6.76 5.58
N TYR A 171 6.09 -7.64 5.91
CA TYR A 171 5.80 -9.04 6.26
C TYR A 171 6.10 -9.46 7.69
N ARG A 172 6.90 -8.70 8.44
CA ARG A 172 7.28 -9.05 9.82
C ARG A 172 6.87 -8.02 10.86
N ARG A 173 6.53 -6.79 10.47
CA ARG A 173 6.15 -5.77 11.45
C ARG A 173 4.70 -5.99 11.93
N ASP A 174 4.53 -6.21 13.23
CA ASP A 174 3.25 -6.59 13.85
C ASP A 174 2.07 -5.67 13.49
N ASN A 175 2.27 -4.35 13.50
CA ASN A 175 1.20 -3.41 13.16
C ASN A 175 0.80 -3.46 11.67
N VAL A 176 1.72 -3.84 10.78
CA VAL A 176 1.43 -4.00 9.34
C VAL A 176 0.78 -5.35 9.08
N VAL A 177 1.31 -6.41 9.70
CA VAL A 177 0.77 -7.77 9.58
C VAL A 177 -0.67 -7.80 10.10
N SER A 178 -0.91 -7.31 11.32
CA SER A 178 -2.27 -7.20 11.89
C SER A 178 -3.22 -6.36 11.03
N TYR A 179 -2.75 -5.25 10.45
CA TYR A 179 -3.52 -4.43 9.51
C TYR A 179 -4.01 -5.23 8.30
N TYR A 180 -3.13 -5.99 7.65
CA TYR A 180 -3.50 -6.81 6.51
C TYR A 180 -4.35 -8.01 6.94
N ASP A 181 -3.98 -8.70 8.02
CA ASP A 181 -4.63 -9.92 8.49
C ASP A 181 -6.07 -9.67 8.94
N ALA A 182 -6.34 -8.56 9.64
CA ALA A 182 -7.70 -8.14 10.02
C ALA A 182 -8.63 -7.94 8.80
N ARG A 183 -8.04 -7.73 7.62
CA ARG A 183 -8.75 -7.54 6.35
C ARG A 183 -8.68 -8.80 5.47
N THR A 184 -8.40 -9.97 6.08
CA THR A 184 -8.54 -11.29 5.44
C THR A 184 -9.89 -11.88 5.71
N PRO A 185 -10.72 -12.13 4.69
CA PRO A 185 -11.77 -13.12 4.83
C PRO A 185 -11.11 -14.50 4.98
N GLY A 186 -11.29 -15.17 6.12
CA GLY A 186 -11.02 -16.61 6.28
C GLY A 186 -9.64 -17.06 6.79
N ARG A 187 -8.80 -16.17 7.34
CA ARG A 187 -7.56 -16.59 8.02
C ARG A 187 -7.72 -16.40 9.52
N GLU A 188 -7.82 -17.50 10.26
CA GLU A 188 -7.70 -17.47 11.72
C GLU A 188 -6.32 -16.91 12.09
N PRO A 189 -6.22 -16.06 13.12
CA PRO A 189 -4.94 -15.55 13.57
C PRO A 189 -4.10 -16.74 14.04
N THR A 190 -3.02 -17.05 13.33
CA THR A 190 -1.97 -17.92 13.84
C THR A 190 -1.32 -17.18 15.00
N GLY A 191 -1.64 -17.63 16.22
CA GLY A 191 -1.04 -17.14 17.46
C GLY A 191 0.45 -17.47 17.56
#